data_AF-A0A2G2H880-F1
#
_entry.id   AF-A0A2G2H880-F1
#
_cell.length_a   1.000
_cell.length_b   1.000
_cell.length_c   1.000
_cell.angle_alpha   90.00
_cell.angle_beta   90.00
_cell.angle_gamma   90.00
#
_symmetry.space_group_name_H-M   'P 1'
#
loop_
_entity.id
_entity.type
_entity.pdbx_description
1 polymer ?
#
loop_
_entity_poly.entity_id
_entity_poly.type
_entity_poly.pdbx_seq_one_letter_code
_entity_poly.pdbx_strand_id
1 'polypeptide(L)' 'MDNKEKYDKVFIESFGINHDDLTEELQYNSIPAWDSVGHMSMIAELEDKFEIMLEMDEIIDFSSYNKGKEILAIYKIEI' A
#
# COMPACT_ATOMS: atom_id res chain seq x y z
N MET A 1 14.14 -1.91 10.20
CA MET A 1 13.44 -2.24 8.95
C MET A 1 13.58 -1.05 8.05
N ASP A 2 14.00 -1.31 6.82
CA ASP A 2 13.98 -0.30 5.79
C ASP A 2 12.51 0.05 5.42
N ASN A 3 12.28 1.18 4.78
CA ASN A 3 10.92 1.60 4.42
C ASN A 3 10.25 0.62 3.45
N LYS A 4 11.02 0.01 2.53
CA LYS A 4 10.57 -1.05 1.65
C LYS A 4 10.10 -2.27 2.42
N GLU A 5 10.90 -2.79 3.35
CA GLU A 5 10.47 -3.89 4.22
C GLU A 5 9.17 -3.57 4.98
N LYS A 6 8.99 -2.34 5.46
CA LYS A 6 7.73 -1.93 6.12
C LYS A 6 6.57 -1.92 5.13
N TYR A 7 6.77 -1.32 3.96
CA TYR A 7 5.77 -1.22 2.92
C TYR A 7 5.31 -2.60 2.44
N ASP A 8 6.25 -3.48 2.13
CA ASP A 8 5.98 -4.85 1.70
C ASP A 8 5.15 -5.63 2.74
N LYS A 9 5.50 -5.46 4.02
CA LYS A 9 4.76 -6.10 5.12
C LYS A 9 3.32 -5.64 5.20
N VAL A 10 3.04 -4.36 4.98
CA VAL A 10 1.66 -3.86 5.00
C VAL A 10 0.80 -4.58 3.95
N PHE A 11 1.33 -4.81 2.75
CA PHE A 11 0.61 -5.52 1.70
C PHE A 11 0.43 -7.01 2.00
N ILE A 12 1.50 -7.65 2.46
CA ILE A 12 1.51 -9.08 2.85
C ILE A 12 0.48 -9.33 3.96
N GLU A 13 0.47 -8.49 5.00
CA GLU A 13 -0.43 -8.63 6.15
C GLU A 13 -1.87 -8.24 5.80
N SER A 14 -2.08 -7.16 5.04
CA SER A 14 -3.43 -6.70 4.66
C SER A 14 -4.13 -7.64 3.70
N PHE A 15 -3.39 -8.22 2.75
CA PHE A 15 -3.97 -9.05 1.69
C PHE A 15 -3.74 -10.54 1.89
N GLY A 16 -2.94 -10.94 2.87
CA GLY A 16 -2.61 -12.35 3.13
C GLY A 16 -1.84 -13.00 1.98
N ILE A 17 -1.02 -12.22 1.27
CA ILE A 17 -0.21 -12.65 0.11
C ILE A 17 1.25 -12.86 0.50
N ASN A 18 2.05 -13.44 -0.38
CA ASN A 18 3.48 -13.62 -0.15
C ASN A 18 4.30 -12.52 -0.83
N HIS A 19 5.59 -12.45 -0.48
CA HIS A 19 6.52 -11.51 -1.11
C HIS A 19 6.63 -11.70 -2.63
N ASP A 20 6.46 -12.92 -3.13
CA ASP A 20 6.49 -13.22 -4.57
C ASP A 20 5.29 -12.62 -5.32
N ASP A 21 4.20 -12.28 -4.61
CA ASP A 21 3.00 -11.66 -5.17
C ASP A 21 3.13 -10.12 -5.25
N LEU A 22 4.14 -9.53 -4.58
CA LEU A 22 4.45 -8.09 -4.61
C LEU A 22 5.13 -7.69 -5.93
N THR A 23 4.37 -7.82 -7.01
CA THR A 23 4.82 -7.50 -8.37
C THR A 23 4.33 -6.12 -8.80
N GLU A 24 4.86 -5.63 -9.92
CA GLU A 24 4.37 -4.40 -10.54
C GLU A 24 2.92 -4.51 -11.03
N GLU A 25 2.41 -5.74 -11.20
CA GLU A 25 1.04 -6.02 -11.62
C GLU A 25 0.03 -6.01 -10.46
N LEU A 26 0.51 -5.92 -9.21
CA LEU A 26 -0.35 -5.88 -8.03
C LEU A 26 -1.06 -4.51 -7.96
N GLN A 27 -2.34 -4.53 -8.33
CA GLN A 27 -3.19 -3.35 -8.41
C GLN A 27 -4.58 -3.59 -7.81
N TYR A 28 -5.33 -2.51 -7.59
CA TYR A 28 -6.72 -2.59 -7.14
C TYR A 28 -7.54 -3.51 -8.04
N ASN A 29 -8.32 -4.42 -7.42
CA ASN A 29 -9.06 -5.51 -8.09
C ASN A 29 -8.22 -6.54 -8.86
N SER A 30 -6.88 -6.54 -8.79
CA SER A 30 -6.06 -7.62 -9.39
C SER A 30 -6.15 -8.94 -8.61
N ILE A 31 -6.40 -8.85 -7.31
CA ILE A 31 -6.59 -9.99 -6.41
C ILE A 31 -7.89 -9.82 -5.61
N PRO A 32 -8.55 -10.91 -5.18
CA PRO A 32 -9.80 -10.84 -4.42
C PRO A 32 -9.69 -10.06 -3.11
N ALA A 33 -8.52 -10.04 -2.48
CA ALA A 33 -8.28 -9.35 -1.21
C ALA A 33 -8.13 -7.83 -1.37
N TRP A 34 -7.81 -7.35 -2.58
CA TRP A 34 -7.65 -5.93 -2.86
C TRP A 34 -8.93 -5.36 -3.49
N ASP A 35 -10.00 -5.34 -2.69
CA ASP A 35 -11.28 -4.70 -2.98
C ASP A 35 -11.42 -3.37 -2.22
N SER A 36 -12.64 -2.82 -2.13
CA SER A 36 -12.90 -1.56 -1.42
C SER A 36 -12.58 -1.61 0.08
N VAL A 37 -12.82 -2.75 0.76
CA VAL A 37 -12.59 -2.89 2.20
C VAL A 37 -11.11 -3.18 2.48
N GLY A 38 -10.52 -4.08 1.70
CA GLY A 38 -9.09 -4.40 1.77
C GLY A 38 -8.24 -3.18 1.49
N HIS A 39 -8.64 -2.35 0.52
CA HIS A 39 -7.95 -1.10 0.22
C HIS A 39 -7.96 -0.14 1.42
N MET A 40 -9.12 0.14 2.01
CA MET A 40 -9.20 1.02 3.18
C MET A 40 -8.44 0.47 4.39
N SER A 41 -8.43 -0.85 4.58
CA SER A 41 -7.67 -1.49 5.66
C SER A 41 -6.16 -1.34 5.46
N MET A 42 -5.68 -1.55 4.24
CA MET A 42 -4.28 -1.37 3.85
C MET A 42 -3.83 0.09 4.00
N ILE A 43 -4.69 1.05 3.63
CA ILE A 43 -4.43 2.49 3.83
C ILE A 43 -4.27 2.82 5.32
N ALA A 44 -5.19 2.36 6.18
CA ALA A 44 -5.10 2.61 7.62
C ALA A 44 -3.81 2.05 8.23
N GLU A 45 -3.36 0.87 7.77
CA GLU A 45 -2.11 0.26 8.21
C GLU A 45 -0.88 1.05 7.71
N LEU A 46 -0.90 1.59 6.49
CA LEU A 46 0.15 2.48 5.99
C LEU A 46 0.24 3.77 6.82
N GLU A 47 -0.90 4.41 7.11
CA GLU A 47 -0.97 5.61 7.94
C GLU A 47 -0.37 5.37 9.33
N ASP A 48 -0.72 4.25 9.99
CA ASP A 48 -0.14 3.86 11.28
C ASP A 48 1.37 3.58 11.20
N LYS A 49 1.81 2.79 10.21
CA LYS A 49 3.22 2.37 10.10
C LYS A 49 4.18 3.48 9.74
N PHE A 50 3.71 4.46 8.97
CA PHE A 50 4.51 5.59 8.50
C PHE A 50 4.23 6.89 9.25
N GLU A 51 3.28 6.89 10.20
CA GLU A 51 2.84 8.07 10.96
C GLU A 51 2.44 9.23 10.04
N ILE A 52 1.71 8.91 8.96
CA ILE A 52 1.19 9.86 7.96
C ILE A 52 -0.34 9.84 7.95
N MET A 53 -0.93 10.82 7.28
CA MET A 53 -2.36 10.86 7.01
C MET A 53 -2.51 11.12 5.51
N LEU A 54 -3.09 10.16 4.79
CA LEU A 54 -3.33 10.25 3.37
C LEU A 54 -4.63 11.01 3.11
N GLU A 55 -4.58 11.93 2.16
CA GLU A 55 -5.75 12.70 1.75
C GLU A 55 -6.68 11.84 0.88
N MET A 56 -7.96 12.19 0.84
CA MET A 56 -8.97 11.42 0.10
C MET A 56 -8.62 11.24 -1.39
N ASP A 57 -8.05 12.25 -2.04
CA ASP A 57 -7.62 12.16 -3.43
C ASP A 57 -6.46 11.18 -3.61
N GLU A 58 -5.54 11.11 -2.65
CA GLU A 58 -4.40 10.19 -2.68
C GLU A 58 -4.84 8.75 -2.42
N ILE A 59 -5.78 8.55 -1.49
CA ILE A 59 -6.40 7.25 -1.25
C ILE A 59 -7.07 6.75 -2.54
N ILE A 60 -7.82 7.62 -3.24
CA ILE A 60 -8.46 7.26 -4.51
C ILE A 60 -7.42 6.99 -5.61
N ASP A 61 -6.32 7.74 -5.65
CA ASP A 61 -5.25 7.57 -6.64
C ASP A 61 -4.37 6.33 -6.35
N PHE A 62 -4.40 5.80 -5.12
CA PHE A 62 -3.66 4.61 -4.70
C PHE A 62 -4.23 3.35 -5.36
N SER A 63 -3.86 3.18 -6.63
CA SER A 63 -4.41 2.16 -7.52
C SER A 63 -3.50 0.95 -7.69
N SER A 64 -2.22 1.04 -7.32
CA SER A 64 -1.27 -0.06 -7.43
C SER A 64 -0.15 -0.01 -6.41
N TYR A 65 0.54 -1.14 -6.26
CA TYR A 65 1.68 -1.27 -5.34
C TYR A 65 2.81 -0.30 -5.72
N ASN A 66 3.02 -0.02 -7.01
CA ASN A 66 3.98 1.00 -7.45
C ASN A 66 3.44 2.42 -7.20
N LYS A 67 2.15 2.65 -7.47
CA LYS A 67 1.56 3.97 -7.28
C LYS A 67 1.62 4.42 -5.83
N GLY A 68 1.44 3.50 -4.89
CA GLY A 68 1.61 3.78 -3.46
C GLY A 68 3.01 4.27 -3.07
N LYS A 69 4.07 3.79 -3.74
CA LYS A 69 5.44 4.29 -3.51
C LYS A 69 5.58 5.74 -3.95
N GLU A 70 4.99 6.10 -5.08
CA GLU A 70 4.97 7.49 -5.56
C GLU A 70 4.23 8.41 -4.59
N ILE A 71 3.09 7.95 -4.06
CA ILE A 71 2.30 8.71 -3.08
C ILE A 71 3.12 8.91 -1.80
N LEU A 72 3.74 7.86 -1.26
CA LEU A 72 4.59 7.94 -0.07
C LEU A 72 5.79 8.90 -0.26
N ALA A 73 6.31 9.03 -1.48
CA ALA A 73 7.39 9.98 -1.76
C ALA A 73 6.98 11.45 -1.54
N ILE A 74 5.69 11.80 -1.70
CA ILE A 74 5.16 13.15 -1.39
C ILE A 74 5.38 13.47 0.10
N TYR A 75 5.26 12.46 0.96
CA TYR A 75 5.50 12.51 2.39
C TYR A 75 6.98 12.37 2.77
N LYS A 76 7.89 12.41 1.78
CA LYS A 76 9.34 12.21 1.93
C LYS A 76 9.71 10.82 2.44
N ILE A 77 8.88 9.83 2.14
CA ILE A 77 9.13 8.43 2.44
C ILE A 77 9.52 7.74 1.13
N GLU A 78 10.80 7.42 0.99
CA GLU A 78 11.33 6.66 -0.14
C GLU A 78 11.25 5.16 0.17
N ILE A 79 10.72 4.39 -0.78
CA ILE A 79 10.49 2.94 -0.75
C ILE A 79 11.41 2.24 -1.75
#